data_AF-A0A9P7BSF5-F1
#
_entry.id   AF-A0A9P7BSF5-F1
#
_cell.length_a   1.000
_cell.length_b   1.000
_cell.length_c   1.000
_cell.angle_alpha   90.00
_cell.angle_beta   90.00
_cell.angle_gamma   90.00
#
_symmetry.space_group_name_H-M   'P 1'
#
loop_
_entity.id
_entity.type
_entity.pdbx_description
1 polymer ?
#
loop_
_entity_poly.entity_id
_entity_poly.type
_entity_poly.pdbx_seq_one_letter_code
_entity_poly.pdbx_strand_id
1 'polypeptide(L)'
;MLSRIYNCRSVLKQGFHSSATSFAKKHPKQVKKENLVKRAARLAELERTQPSFVVSQPTAFFDTLLTPAEAYGQHKTGYMHFLDENDQAFLFNETPKRSIDASHKAAVDGMESALKQEQAKVETVQKLISLQNGNAKAVQIWNVHKAIDWFKRKEGDTGSPEVQAAILTVRIHNLNNHLNQHRKDKHNYKQLRTMIHDRAKILKYLKSKNPERYYSCLEQLGLQPRAVEGELTL
;
A
#
# COMPACT_ATOMS: atom_id res chain seq x y z
N MET A 1 15.10 29.30 82.29
CA MET A 1 16.37 30.03 82.48
C MET A 1 17.06 30.17 81.13
N LEU A 2 17.34 31.42 80.74
CA LEU A 2 18.54 31.87 80.00
C LEU A 2 18.82 31.20 78.64
N SER A 3 18.45 31.81 77.51
CA SER A 3 19.25 32.81 76.76
C SER A 3 20.65 32.32 76.32
N ARG A 4 20.85 32.13 75.00
CA ARG A 4 21.99 32.68 74.23
C ARG A 4 21.86 32.32 72.73
N ILE A 5 21.57 33.32 71.90
CA ILE A 5 22.47 34.03 70.98
C ILE A 5 22.54 33.39 69.57
N TYR A 6 21.80 34.05 68.68
CA TYR A 6 22.05 34.34 67.26
C TYR A 6 23.17 33.59 66.53
N ASN A 7 22.79 32.83 65.50
CA ASN A 7 23.58 32.79 64.27
C ASN A 7 22.63 32.99 63.07
N CYS A 8 22.56 34.24 62.63
CA CYS A 8 21.73 34.70 61.53
C CYS A 8 22.41 34.30 60.21
N ARG A 9 22.11 33.10 59.70
CA ARG A 9 22.42 32.78 58.31
C ARG A 9 21.34 33.46 57.47
N SER A 10 21.69 34.60 56.86
CA SER A 10 20.83 35.34 55.94
C SER A 10 20.37 34.39 54.83
N VAL A 11 19.17 33.84 55.00
CA VAL A 11 18.40 33.29 53.90
C VAL A 11 18.13 34.49 53.01
N LEU A 12 18.95 34.63 51.97
CA LEU A 12 18.68 35.51 50.85
C LEU A 12 17.23 35.23 50.46
N LYS A 13 16.35 36.16 50.81
CA LYS A 13 15.02 36.25 50.23
C LYS A 13 15.30 36.30 48.73
N GLN A 14 15.22 35.15 48.06
CA GLN A 14 14.99 35.15 46.63
C GLN A 14 13.65 35.86 46.51
N GLY A 15 13.73 37.15 46.17
CA GLY A 15 12.56 37.93 45.88
C GLY A 15 11.78 37.12 44.88
N PHE A 16 10.51 36.85 45.19
CA PHE A 16 9.52 36.63 44.15
C PHE A 16 9.50 37.91 43.32
N HIS A 17 10.48 38.06 42.44
CA HIS A 17 10.36 38.86 41.24
C HIS A 17 9.40 38.08 40.37
N SER A 18 8.11 38.15 40.70
CA SER A 18 7.09 38.23 39.69
C SER A 18 7.46 39.46 38.87
N SER A 19 8.35 39.29 37.88
CA SER A 19 8.30 40.13 36.72
C SER A 19 6.93 39.85 36.15
N ALA A 20 5.95 40.68 36.54
CA ALA A 20 4.77 40.90 35.76
C ALA A 20 5.27 41.51 34.45
N THR A 21 5.88 40.68 33.59
CA THR A 21 5.94 40.96 32.18
C THR A 21 4.50 41.04 31.79
N SER A 22 4.02 42.28 31.72
CA SER A 22 2.73 42.62 31.22
C SER A 22 2.50 41.79 29.96
N PHE A 23 1.39 41.07 29.91
CA PHE A 23 0.83 40.60 28.66
C PHE A 23 0.44 41.85 27.85
N ALA A 24 1.43 42.63 27.43
CA ALA A 24 1.24 43.75 26.53
C ALA A 24 0.71 43.13 25.24
N LYS A 25 -0.57 43.33 24.96
CA LYS A 25 -1.22 42.82 23.75
C LYS A 25 -0.38 43.30 22.57
N LYS A 26 0.25 42.36 21.87
CA LYS A 26 1.01 42.66 20.64
C LYS A 26 0.12 43.48 19.72
N HIS A 27 0.72 44.47 19.04
CA HIS A 27 -0.03 45.32 18.13
C HIS A 27 -0.73 44.46 17.05
N PRO A 28 -2.01 44.68 16.70
CA PRO A 28 -2.77 43.79 15.80
C PRO A 28 -2.09 43.51 14.45
N LYS A 29 -1.39 44.52 13.90
CA LYS A 29 -0.60 44.36 12.66
C LYS A 29 0.58 43.38 12.82
N GLN A 30 1.25 43.37 13.97
CA GLN A 30 2.35 42.45 14.27
C GLN A 30 1.82 41.02 14.40
N VAL A 31 0.71 40.83 15.12
CA VAL A 31 0.02 39.53 15.22
C VAL A 31 -0.40 39.02 13.84
N LYS A 32 -0.97 39.90 12.99
CA LYS A 32 -1.32 39.54 11.60
C LYS A 32 -0.09 39.12 10.80
N LYS A 33 1.03 39.85 10.89
CA LYS A 33 2.29 39.51 10.21
C LYS A 33 2.82 38.15 10.66
N GLU A 34 2.87 37.90 11.98
CA GLU A 34 3.29 36.62 12.54
C GLU A 34 2.37 35.47 12.05
N ASN A 35 1.05 35.68 12.03
CA ASN A 35 0.11 34.70 11.54
C ASN A 35 0.26 34.43 10.03
N LEU A 36 0.53 35.46 9.22
CA LEU A 36 0.81 35.30 7.79
C LEU A 36 2.10 34.50 7.57
N VAL A 37 3.16 34.79 8.33
CA VAL A 37 4.42 34.02 8.27
C VAL A 37 4.19 32.56 8.66
N LYS A 38 3.43 32.30 9.74
CA LYS A 38 3.08 30.93 10.16
C LYS A 38 2.25 30.19 9.11
N ARG A 39 1.27 30.86 8.50
CA ARG A 39 0.46 30.30 7.40
C ARG A 39 1.32 29.99 6.18
N ALA A 40 2.20 30.91 5.79
CA ALA A 40 3.12 30.73 4.68
C ALA A 40 4.10 29.59 4.93
N ALA A 41 4.67 29.48 6.13
CA ALA A 41 5.54 28.38 6.52
C ALA A 41 4.81 27.03 6.44
N ARG A 42 3.58 26.94 6.97
CA ARG A 42 2.77 25.71 6.89
C ARG A 42 2.38 25.35 5.46
N LEU A 43 2.05 26.33 4.62
CA LEU A 43 1.80 26.11 3.19
C LEU A 43 3.07 25.63 2.48
N ALA A 44 4.23 26.25 2.76
CA ALA A 44 5.51 25.85 2.18
C ALA A 44 5.93 24.43 2.61
N GLU A 45 5.68 24.03 3.86
CA GLU A 45 5.86 22.64 4.31
C GLU A 45 4.96 21.68 3.54
N LEU A 46 3.68 22.01 3.37
CA LEU A 46 2.73 21.21 2.59
C LEU A 46 3.13 21.12 1.11
N GLU A 47 3.62 22.21 0.53
CA GLU A 47 4.14 22.27 -0.84
C GLU A 47 5.47 21.56 -1.01
N ARG A 48 6.30 21.42 0.04
CA ARG A 48 7.51 20.58 -0.02
C ARG A 48 7.15 19.10 -0.06
N THR A 49 6.12 18.69 0.65
CA THR A 49 5.73 17.28 0.75
C THR A 49 4.97 16.74 -0.46
N GLN A 50 4.53 17.61 -1.41
CA GLN A 50 3.56 17.33 -2.51
C GLN A 50 3.14 15.86 -2.61
N PRO A 51 2.17 15.41 -1.80
CA PRO A 51 1.79 14.01 -1.83
C PRO A 51 1.26 13.67 -3.20
N SER A 52 1.87 12.67 -3.85
CA SER A 52 1.38 12.26 -5.16
C SER A 52 0.00 11.61 -5.00
N PHE A 53 -0.86 11.86 -5.98
CA PHE A 53 -2.18 11.24 -6.05
C PHE A 53 -2.13 9.76 -6.45
N VAL A 54 -0.95 9.22 -6.77
CA VAL A 54 -0.75 7.80 -7.12
C VAL A 54 -0.33 7.03 -5.87
N VAL A 55 0.83 7.39 -5.29
CA VAL A 55 1.38 6.87 -4.02
C VAL A 55 2.04 8.02 -3.26
N SER A 56 1.57 8.32 -2.05
CA SER A 56 2.15 9.40 -1.25
C SER A 56 3.28 8.90 -0.34
N GLN A 57 3.15 7.69 0.20
CA GLN A 57 4.12 7.03 1.08
C GLN A 57 4.26 5.55 0.71
N PRO A 58 5.48 4.97 0.77
CA PRO A 58 5.66 3.53 0.57
C PRO A 58 5.07 2.76 1.75
N THR A 59 4.37 1.66 1.48
CA THR A 59 3.74 0.82 2.50
C THR A 59 4.03 -0.65 2.24
N ALA A 60 3.98 -1.47 3.29
CA ALA A 60 4.19 -2.91 3.22
C ALA A 60 3.28 -3.61 2.20
N PHE A 61 2.11 -3.05 1.93
CA PHE A 61 1.21 -3.54 0.89
C PHE A 61 1.88 -3.54 -0.50
N PHE A 62 2.60 -2.48 -0.87
CA PHE A 62 3.25 -2.39 -2.17
C PHE A 62 4.42 -3.38 -2.31
N ASP A 63 5.09 -3.73 -1.21
CA ASP A 63 6.15 -4.75 -1.22
C ASP A 63 5.62 -6.15 -1.57
N THR A 64 4.31 -6.38 -1.43
CA THR A 64 3.67 -7.64 -1.84
C THR A 64 3.30 -7.70 -3.32
N LEU A 65 3.27 -6.55 -4.00
CA LEU A 65 2.88 -6.47 -5.40
C LEU A 65 4.09 -6.72 -6.30
N LEU A 66 3.86 -7.42 -7.41
CA LEU A 66 4.91 -7.69 -8.39
C LEU A 66 4.93 -6.58 -9.44
N THR A 67 6.08 -5.96 -9.64
CA THR A 67 6.32 -5.20 -10.88
C THR A 67 6.53 -6.18 -12.04
N PRO A 68 6.23 -5.79 -13.29
CA PRO A 68 6.55 -6.65 -14.44
C PRO A 68 8.02 -7.08 -14.46
N ALA A 69 8.94 -6.17 -14.12
CA ALA A 69 10.37 -6.49 -14.08
C ALA A 69 10.71 -7.58 -13.05
N GLU A 70 10.13 -7.52 -11.84
CA GLU A 70 10.32 -8.54 -10.80
C GLU A 70 9.63 -9.86 -11.17
N ALA A 71 8.43 -9.80 -11.75
CA ALA A 71 7.68 -10.97 -12.19
C ALA A 71 8.44 -11.78 -13.26
N TYR A 72 9.23 -11.11 -14.11
CA TYR A 72 10.10 -11.75 -15.11
C TYR A 72 11.47 -12.18 -14.56
N GLY A 73 11.78 -11.84 -13.30
CA GLY A 73 13.04 -12.19 -12.64
C GLY A 73 13.12 -13.67 -12.24
N GLN A 74 14.32 -14.12 -11.90
CA GLN A 74 14.62 -15.53 -11.56
C GLN A 74 13.97 -16.03 -10.25
N HIS A 75 13.37 -15.15 -9.45
CA HIS A 75 12.72 -15.51 -8.20
C HIS A 75 11.32 -16.08 -8.47
N LYS A 76 11.16 -17.40 -8.27
CA LYS A 76 9.90 -18.14 -8.41
C LYS A 76 8.82 -17.57 -7.48
N THR A 77 7.96 -16.69 -7.97
CA THR A 77 6.81 -16.23 -7.19
C THR A 77 5.55 -16.20 -8.06
N GLY A 78 4.67 -17.17 -7.81
CA GLY A 78 3.30 -17.19 -8.33
C GLY A 78 3.09 -17.95 -9.63
N TYR A 79 1.93 -18.58 -9.69
CA TYR A 79 1.34 -19.17 -10.89
C TYR A 79 0.19 -18.28 -11.38
N MET A 80 -0.07 -18.30 -12.68
CA MET A 80 -1.28 -17.71 -13.24
C MET A 80 -2.54 -18.46 -12.74
N HIS A 81 -3.70 -17.86 -12.97
CA HIS A 81 -5.02 -18.45 -12.64
C HIS A 81 -5.30 -18.67 -11.15
N PHE A 82 -4.58 -17.99 -10.26
CA PHE A 82 -4.84 -18.01 -8.81
C PHE A 82 -4.73 -19.41 -8.20
N LEU A 83 -3.76 -20.20 -8.64
CA LEU A 83 -3.53 -21.52 -8.05
C LEU A 83 -3.05 -21.37 -6.60
N ASP A 84 -3.89 -21.78 -5.66
CA ASP A 84 -3.55 -21.81 -4.24
C ASP A 84 -2.50 -22.90 -3.94
N GLU A 85 -1.89 -22.86 -2.76
CA GLU A 85 -0.90 -23.87 -2.35
C GLU A 85 -1.47 -25.29 -2.37
N ASN A 86 -2.75 -25.44 -2.01
CA ASN A 86 -3.48 -26.71 -2.07
C ASN A 86 -3.65 -27.18 -3.52
N ASP A 87 -4.02 -26.27 -4.43
CA ASP A 87 -4.18 -26.59 -5.85
C ASP A 87 -2.84 -26.99 -6.47
N GLN A 88 -1.76 -26.28 -6.11
CA GLN A 88 -0.41 -26.59 -6.56
C GLN A 88 0.03 -27.98 -6.07
N ALA A 89 -0.23 -28.31 -4.80
CA ALA A 89 0.09 -29.64 -4.26
C ALA A 89 -0.71 -30.74 -4.99
N PHE A 90 -2.00 -30.51 -5.21
CA PHE A 90 -2.86 -31.45 -5.93
C PHE A 90 -2.41 -31.64 -7.39
N LEU A 91 -2.17 -30.56 -8.12
CA LEU A 91 -1.82 -30.60 -9.54
C LEU A 91 -0.40 -31.13 -9.79
N PHE A 92 0.57 -30.70 -8.99
CA PHE A 92 1.98 -30.99 -9.26
C PHE A 92 2.53 -32.20 -8.51
N ASN A 93 1.98 -32.53 -7.34
CA ASN A 93 2.50 -33.62 -6.52
C ASN A 93 1.57 -34.84 -6.52
N GLU A 94 0.26 -34.66 -6.39
CA GLU A 94 -0.68 -35.78 -6.29
C GLU A 94 -1.10 -36.34 -7.65
N THR A 95 -1.43 -35.48 -8.61
CA THR A 95 -1.92 -35.87 -9.94
C THR A 95 -0.97 -36.83 -10.68
N PRO A 96 0.36 -36.61 -10.71
CA PRO A 96 1.29 -37.55 -11.36
C PRO A 96 1.24 -38.95 -10.76
N LYS A 97 1.15 -39.05 -9.43
CA LYS A 97 1.11 -40.34 -8.72
C LYS A 97 -0.17 -41.09 -9.07
N ARG A 98 -1.32 -40.41 -8.99
CA ARG A 98 -2.63 -40.99 -9.36
C ARG A 98 -2.69 -41.43 -10.83
N SER A 99 -2.07 -40.67 -11.73
CA SER A 99 -1.98 -41.00 -13.16
C SER A 99 -1.23 -42.32 -13.39
N ILE A 100 -0.12 -42.51 -12.66
CA ILE A 100 0.71 -43.72 -12.74
C ILE A 100 -0.04 -44.91 -12.15
N ASP A 101 -0.65 -44.75 -10.97
CA ASP A 101 -1.41 -45.82 -10.31
C ASP A 101 -2.58 -46.32 -11.17
N ALA A 102 -3.23 -45.42 -11.90
CA ALA A 102 -4.32 -45.76 -12.82
C ALA A 102 -3.85 -46.39 -14.14
N SER A 103 -2.57 -46.23 -14.50
CA SER A 103 -2.04 -46.64 -15.79
C SER A 103 -1.33 -47.99 -15.70
N HIS A 104 -1.67 -48.94 -16.59
CA HIS A 104 -0.90 -50.18 -16.76
C HIS A 104 0.57 -49.94 -17.23
N LYS A 105 0.91 -48.71 -17.65
CA LYS A 105 2.27 -48.31 -18.04
C LYS A 105 3.32 -48.55 -16.97
N ALA A 106 2.97 -48.43 -15.70
CA ALA A 106 3.89 -48.72 -14.59
C ALA A 106 4.41 -50.17 -14.62
N ALA A 107 3.59 -51.10 -15.11
CA ALA A 107 3.95 -52.51 -15.22
C ALA A 107 4.80 -52.84 -16.46
N VAL A 108 4.75 -52.01 -17.51
CA VAL A 108 5.41 -52.27 -18.80
C VAL A 108 6.79 -51.62 -18.88
N ASP A 109 6.89 -50.32 -18.57
CA ASP A 109 8.13 -49.53 -18.74
C ASP A 109 8.93 -49.35 -17.43
N GLY A 110 8.40 -49.85 -16.32
CA GLY A 110 8.94 -49.66 -14.97
C GLY A 110 8.47 -48.36 -14.30
N MET A 111 8.26 -48.43 -12.98
CA MET A 111 7.68 -47.33 -12.19
C MET A 111 8.50 -46.03 -12.26
N GLU A 112 9.83 -46.13 -12.26
CA GLU A 112 10.74 -44.98 -12.24
C GLU A 112 10.72 -44.19 -13.55
N SER A 113 10.68 -44.89 -14.69
CA SER A 113 10.65 -44.26 -16.01
C SER A 113 9.31 -43.53 -16.23
N ALA A 114 8.20 -44.15 -15.80
CA ALA A 114 6.86 -43.56 -15.84
C ALA A 114 6.77 -42.29 -14.99
N LEU A 115 7.32 -42.32 -13.76
CA LEU A 115 7.36 -41.15 -12.88
C LEU A 115 8.15 -40.00 -13.48
N LYS A 116 9.31 -40.29 -14.09
CA LYS A 116 10.13 -39.26 -14.76
C LYS A 116 9.40 -38.61 -15.93
N GLN A 117 8.65 -39.38 -16.72
CA GLN A 117 7.83 -38.85 -17.82
C GLN A 117 6.71 -37.93 -17.31
N GLU A 118 6.00 -38.35 -16.24
CA GLU A 118 4.96 -37.51 -15.65
C GLU A 118 5.53 -36.24 -15.00
N GLN A 119 6.70 -36.34 -14.36
CA GLN A 119 7.41 -35.17 -13.82
C GLN A 119 7.82 -34.18 -14.92
N ALA A 120 8.29 -34.66 -16.08
CA ALA A 120 8.62 -33.79 -17.22
C ALA A 120 7.38 -33.07 -17.78
N LYS A 121 6.21 -33.74 -17.78
CA LYS A 121 4.93 -33.10 -18.13
C LYS A 121 4.55 -32.03 -17.12
N VAL A 122 4.65 -32.33 -15.82
CA VAL A 122 4.40 -31.35 -14.75
C VAL A 122 5.30 -30.14 -14.88
N GLU A 123 6.59 -30.33 -15.13
CA GLU A 123 7.53 -29.23 -15.33
C GLU A 123 7.14 -28.35 -16.52
N THR A 124 6.68 -28.97 -17.61
CA THR A 124 6.18 -28.25 -18.78
C THR A 124 4.93 -27.45 -18.43
N VAL A 125 3.97 -28.02 -17.70
CA VAL A 125 2.77 -27.33 -17.22
C VAL A 125 3.12 -26.18 -16.27
N GLN A 126 4.06 -26.40 -15.35
CA GLN A 126 4.55 -25.36 -14.45
C GLN A 126 5.17 -24.19 -15.22
N LYS A 127 5.93 -24.46 -16.28
CA LYS A 127 6.48 -23.43 -17.18
C LYS A 127 5.38 -22.70 -17.94
N LEU A 128 4.34 -23.39 -18.42
CA LEU A 128 3.24 -22.75 -19.14
C LEU A 128 2.41 -21.83 -18.24
N ILE A 129 2.22 -22.21 -16.97
CA ILE A 129 1.38 -21.48 -16.03
C ILE A 129 2.20 -20.46 -15.21
N SER A 130 3.53 -20.49 -15.26
CA SER A 130 4.35 -19.57 -14.48
C SER A 130 4.03 -18.10 -14.82
N LEU A 131 3.97 -17.25 -13.79
CA LEU A 131 3.72 -15.83 -13.98
C LEU A 131 4.83 -15.13 -14.79
N GLN A 132 6.06 -15.67 -14.71
CA GLN A 132 7.21 -15.28 -15.53
C GLN A 132 6.92 -15.36 -17.03
N ASN A 133 6.17 -16.36 -17.48
CA ASN A 133 5.83 -16.49 -18.89
C ASN A 133 4.50 -15.79 -19.23
N GLY A 134 3.88 -15.13 -18.25
CA GLY A 134 2.63 -14.41 -18.38
C GLY A 134 2.79 -13.03 -19.00
N ASN A 135 1.68 -12.50 -19.53
CA ASN A 135 1.62 -11.13 -20.02
C ASN A 135 1.48 -10.11 -18.86
N ALA A 136 1.65 -8.82 -19.15
CA ALA A 136 1.46 -7.75 -18.16
C ALA A 136 0.06 -7.76 -17.52
N LYS A 137 -0.95 -8.26 -18.24
CA LYS A 137 -2.32 -8.41 -17.72
C LYS A 137 -2.40 -9.51 -16.65
N ALA A 138 -1.68 -10.62 -16.80
CA ALA A 138 -1.62 -11.69 -15.83
C ALA A 138 -0.98 -11.20 -14.52
N VAL A 139 0.12 -10.44 -14.61
CA VAL A 139 0.75 -9.79 -13.46
C VAL A 139 -0.22 -8.82 -12.78
N GLN A 140 -0.94 -8.00 -13.57
CA GLN A 140 -1.96 -7.10 -13.01
C GLN A 140 -3.09 -7.87 -12.31
N ILE A 141 -3.58 -8.96 -12.90
CA ILE A 141 -4.62 -9.80 -12.32
C ILE A 141 -4.16 -10.40 -10.99
N TRP A 142 -2.92 -10.90 -10.95
CA TRP A 142 -2.30 -11.41 -9.73
C TRP A 142 -2.19 -10.33 -8.64
N ASN A 143 -1.72 -9.12 -9.00
CA ASN A 143 -1.64 -7.98 -8.07
C ASN A 143 -3.03 -7.55 -7.55
N VAL A 144 -4.06 -7.61 -8.40
CA VAL A 144 -5.44 -7.34 -8.00
C VAL A 144 -5.93 -8.36 -6.98
N HIS A 145 -5.59 -9.64 -7.15
CA HIS A 145 -5.94 -10.69 -6.18
C HIS A 145 -5.26 -10.45 -4.83
N LYS A 146 -3.95 -10.14 -4.84
CA LYS A 146 -3.23 -9.77 -3.61
C LYS A 146 -3.86 -8.56 -2.91
N ALA A 147 -4.33 -7.57 -3.67
CA ALA A 147 -5.07 -6.44 -3.11
C ALA A 147 -6.41 -6.84 -2.49
N ILE A 148 -7.14 -7.79 -3.10
CA ILE A 148 -8.37 -8.32 -2.52
C ILE A 148 -8.06 -9.07 -1.22
N ASP A 149 -7.08 -9.96 -1.21
CA ASP A 149 -6.70 -10.75 -0.04
C ASP A 149 -6.23 -9.88 1.13
N TRP A 150 -5.55 -8.78 0.84
CA TRP A 150 -5.04 -7.85 1.85
C TRP A 150 -6.15 -7.00 2.49
N PHE A 151 -7.12 -6.55 1.69
CA PHE A 151 -8.15 -5.60 2.13
C PHE A 151 -9.54 -6.23 2.38
N LYS A 152 -9.71 -7.54 2.12
CA LYS A 152 -10.96 -8.25 2.36
C LYS A 152 -11.33 -8.20 3.84
N ARG A 153 -12.61 -7.95 4.14
CA ARG A 153 -13.11 -7.99 5.53
C ARG A 153 -13.62 -9.37 5.94
N LYS A 154 -13.97 -10.18 4.95
CA LYS A 154 -14.44 -11.54 5.08
C LYS A 154 -14.02 -12.33 3.85
N GLU A 155 -14.05 -13.65 3.96
CA GLU A 155 -13.84 -14.51 2.81
C GLU A 155 -14.85 -14.21 1.69
N GLY A 156 -14.34 -14.07 0.46
CA GLY A 156 -15.14 -13.71 -0.72
C GLY A 156 -15.56 -12.24 -0.82
N ASP A 157 -15.01 -11.33 -0.01
CA ASP A 157 -15.34 -9.91 -0.10
C ASP A 157 -14.68 -9.22 -1.30
N THR A 158 -15.48 -8.89 -2.30
CA THR A 158 -15.05 -8.18 -3.52
C THR A 158 -15.63 -6.76 -3.63
N GLY A 159 -16.60 -6.43 -2.78
CA GLY A 159 -17.45 -5.25 -2.93
C GLY A 159 -17.20 -4.15 -1.91
N SER A 160 -16.40 -4.39 -0.88
CA SER A 160 -16.13 -3.38 0.14
C SER A 160 -15.42 -2.14 -0.42
N PRO A 161 -15.70 -0.92 0.10
CA PRO A 161 -15.04 0.30 -0.35
C PRO A 161 -13.51 0.23 -0.29
N GLU A 162 -12.96 -0.43 0.73
CA GLU A 162 -11.52 -0.65 0.89
C GLU A 162 -10.95 -1.51 -0.23
N VAL A 163 -11.59 -2.66 -0.50
CA VAL A 163 -11.22 -3.58 -1.57
C VAL A 163 -11.30 -2.88 -2.92
N GLN A 164 -12.39 -2.16 -3.20
CA GLN A 164 -12.53 -1.42 -4.45
C GLN A 164 -11.45 -0.35 -4.62
N ALA A 165 -11.13 0.39 -3.54
CA ALA A 165 -10.07 1.39 -3.55
C ALA A 165 -8.68 0.76 -3.75
N ALA A 166 -8.43 -0.42 -3.17
CA ALA A 166 -7.19 -1.17 -3.36
C ALA A 166 -7.03 -1.67 -4.81
N ILE A 167 -8.10 -2.22 -5.41
CA ILE A 167 -8.12 -2.63 -6.82
C ILE A 167 -7.80 -1.45 -7.74
N LEU A 168 -8.44 -0.29 -7.51
CA LEU A 168 -8.15 0.92 -8.27
C LEU A 168 -6.70 1.37 -8.07
N THR A 169 -6.16 1.24 -6.86
CA THR A 169 -4.76 1.59 -6.56
C THR A 169 -3.77 0.76 -7.38
N VAL A 170 -3.98 -0.55 -7.48
CA VAL A 170 -3.16 -1.43 -8.33
C VAL A 170 -3.23 -1.00 -9.79
N ARG A 171 -4.44 -0.70 -10.31
CA ARG A 171 -4.63 -0.26 -11.70
C ARG A 171 -4.00 1.09 -11.98
N ILE A 172 -4.15 2.05 -11.07
CA ILE A 172 -3.54 3.38 -11.13
C ILE A 172 -2.01 3.24 -11.15
N HIS A 173 -1.44 2.40 -10.30
CA HIS A 173 0.01 2.16 -10.26
C HIS A 173 0.52 1.58 -11.58
N ASN A 174 -0.15 0.55 -12.12
CA ASN A 174 0.24 -0.05 -13.39
C ASN A 174 0.15 0.95 -14.55
N LEU A 175 -0.95 1.71 -14.64
CA LEU A 175 -1.13 2.70 -15.70
C LEU A 175 -0.17 3.88 -15.58
N ASN A 176 0.15 4.31 -14.36
CA ASN A 176 1.16 5.33 -14.11
C ASN A 176 2.54 4.89 -14.61
N ASN A 177 2.93 3.63 -14.34
CA ASN A 177 4.19 3.08 -14.83
C ASN A 177 4.24 3.03 -16.37
N HIS A 178 3.13 2.66 -17.01
CA HIS A 178 3.01 2.73 -18.47
C HIS A 178 3.16 4.17 -18.99
N LEU A 179 2.48 5.14 -18.39
CA LEU A 179 2.52 6.55 -18.81
C LEU A 179 3.89 7.21 -18.58
N ASN A 180 4.64 6.77 -17.58
CA ASN A 180 6.02 7.22 -17.36
C ASN A 180 6.92 6.88 -18.56
N GLN A 181 6.69 5.73 -19.20
CA GLN A 181 7.37 5.30 -20.43
C GLN A 181 6.75 5.97 -21.68
N HIS A 182 5.44 6.19 -21.67
CA HIS A 182 4.66 6.70 -22.81
C HIS A 182 4.02 8.07 -22.55
N ARG A 183 4.85 9.11 -22.38
CA ARG A 183 4.39 10.47 -22.01
C ARG A 183 3.43 11.14 -23.01
N LYS A 184 3.39 10.68 -24.27
CA LYS A 184 2.53 11.25 -25.32
C LYS A 184 1.12 10.65 -25.34
N ASP A 185 0.86 9.61 -24.55
CA ASP A 185 -0.46 8.97 -24.51
C ASP A 185 -1.45 9.77 -23.65
N LYS A 186 -2.18 10.67 -24.31
CA LYS A 186 -3.19 11.52 -23.66
C LYS A 186 -4.47 10.77 -23.31
N HIS A 187 -4.78 9.68 -24.01
CA HIS A 187 -5.98 8.91 -23.76
C HIS A 187 -5.86 8.15 -22.44
N ASN A 188 -4.75 7.44 -22.25
CA ASN A 188 -4.47 6.73 -21.02
C ASN A 188 -4.26 7.68 -19.83
N TYR A 189 -3.66 8.85 -20.05
CA TYR A 189 -3.57 9.88 -19.00
C TYR A 189 -4.97 10.35 -18.53
N LYS A 190 -5.93 10.53 -19.45
CA LYS A 190 -7.32 10.82 -19.09
C LYS A 190 -7.94 9.68 -18.27
N GLN A 191 -7.71 8.42 -18.65
CA GLN A 191 -8.20 7.27 -17.89
C GLN A 191 -7.59 7.20 -16.49
N LEU A 192 -6.29 7.47 -16.34
CA LEU A 192 -5.60 7.56 -15.05
C LEU A 192 -6.29 8.59 -14.15
N ARG A 193 -6.54 9.79 -14.69
CA ARG A 193 -7.25 10.85 -13.97
C ARG A 193 -8.62 10.40 -13.50
N THR A 194 -9.42 9.79 -14.38
CA THR A 194 -10.75 9.28 -14.02
C THR A 194 -10.66 8.26 -12.88
N MET A 195 -9.74 7.29 -12.96
CA MET A 195 -9.56 6.29 -11.91
C MET A 195 -9.16 6.89 -10.55
N ILE A 196 -8.31 7.92 -10.55
CA ILE A 196 -7.93 8.64 -9.33
C ILE A 196 -9.16 9.31 -8.71
N HIS A 197 -9.98 9.98 -9.51
CA HIS A 197 -11.23 10.60 -9.04
C HIS A 197 -12.23 9.56 -8.51
N ASP A 198 -12.39 8.42 -9.19
CA ASP A 198 -13.27 7.34 -8.76
C ASP A 198 -12.82 6.74 -7.43
N ARG A 199 -11.51 6.50 -7.26
CA ARG A 199 -10.94 6.04 -5.98
C ARG A 199 -11.19 7.05 -4.88
N ALA A 200 -10.99 8.33 -5.14
CA ALA A 200 -11.26 9.38 -4.16
C ALA A 200 -12.76 9.46 -3.79
N LYS A 201 -13.67 9.25 -4.74
CA LYS A 201 -15.12 9.19 -4.48
C LYS A 201 -15.47 8.05 -3.53
N ILE A 202 -14.89 6.86 -3.74
CA ILE A 202 -15.09 5.68 -2.88
C ILE A 202 -14.54 5.95 -1.47
N LEU A 203 -13.35 6.52 -1.37
CA LEU A 203 -12.73 6.84 -0.08
C LEU A 203 -13.50 7.94 0.68
N LYS A 204 -14.04 8.95 -0.01
CA LYS A 204 -14.95 9.95 0.58
C LYS A 204 -16.23 9.30 1.11
N TYR A 205 -16.78 8.32 0.40
CA TYR A 205 -17.93 7.55 0.88
C TYR A 205 -17.58 6.72 2.11
N LEU A 206 -16.41 6.06 2.13
CA LEU A 206 -15.95 5.32 3.30
C LEU A 206 -15.79 6.25 4.51
N LYS A 207 -15.19 7.44 4.32
CA LYS A 207 -15.04 8.45 5.38
C LYS A 207 -16.36 8.87 6.00
N SER A 208 -17.40 9.08 5.18
CA SER A 208 -18.72 9.48 5.69
C SER A 208 -19.45 8.36 6.43
N LYS A 209 -19.17 7.09 6.09
CA LYS A 209 -19.75 5.92 6.76
C LYS A 209 -19.00 5.50 8.01
N ASN A 210 -17.69 5.45 7.96
CA ASN A 210 -16.83 5.09 9.08
C ASN A 210 -15.45 5.77 8.93
N PRO A 211 -15.16 6.81 9.73
CA PRO A 211 -13.90 7.55 9.62
C PRO A 211 -12.69 6.73 10.07
N GLU A 212 -12.82 5.84 11.05
CA GLU A 212 -11.73 4.98 11.54
C GLU A 212 -11.23 4.04 10.44
N ARG A 213 -12.16 3.35 9.76
CA ARG A 213 -11.86 2.50 8.60
C ARG A 213 -11.21 3.27 7.46
N TYR A 214 -11.66 4.51 7.24
CA TYR A 214 -11.06 5.38 6.23
C TYR A 214 -9.58 5.68 6.53
N TYR A 215 -9.24 6.08 7.77
CA TYR A 215 -7.85 6.37 8.12
C TYR A 215 -6.95 5.13 8.06
N SER A 216 -7.45 3.98 8.55
CA SER A 216 -6.71 2.72 8.45
C SER A 216 -6.47 2.29 6.99
N CYS A 217 -7.50 2.41 6.15
CA CYS A 217 -7.37 2.11 4.72
C CYS A 217 -6.40 3.06 4.01
N LEU A 218 -6.42 4.37 4.33
CA LEU A 218 -5.48 5.33 3.78
C LEU A 218 -4.03 5.01 4.14
N GLU A 219 -3.78 4.65 5.40
CA GLU A 219 -2.45 4.26 5.88
C GLU A 219 -1.94 3.02 5.15
N GLN A 220 -2.77 1.98 5.01
CA GLN A 220 -2.38 0.77 4.28
C GLN A 220 -2.12 1.04 2.78
N LEU A 221 -2.93 1.90 2.15
CA LEU A 221 -2.77 2.30 0.74
C LEU A 221 -1.63 3.30 0.51
N GLY A 222 -1.01 3.84 1.56
CA GLY A 222 0.07 4.83 1.43
C GLY A 222 -0.40 6.17 0.88
N LEU A 223 -1.66 6.53 1.16
CA LEU A 223 -2.30 7.76 0.66
C LEU A 223 -2.46 8.76 1.79
N GLN A 224 -2.10 10.02 1.52
CA GLN A 224 -2.40 11.11 2.45
C GLN A 224 -3.84 11.60 2.28
N PRO A 225 -4.48 12.18 3.32
CA PRO A 225 -5.83 12.73 3.21
C PRO A 225 -5.98 13.75 2.07
N ARG A 226 -4.93 14.53 1.77
CA ARG A 226 -4.92 15.49 0.65
C ARG A 226 -5.03 14.83 -0.73
N ALA A 227 -4.61 13.58 -0.89
CA ALA A 227 -4.76 12.85 -2.15
C ALA A 227 -6.21 12.45 -2.43
N VAL A 228 -7.10 12.58 -1.44
CA VAL A 228 -8.53 12.28 -1.53
C VAL A 228 -9.37 13.54 -1.37
N GLU A 229 -9.00 14.40 -0.42
CA GLU A 229 -9.75 15.57 0.02
C GLU A 229 -9.39 16.82 -0.79
N GLY A 230 -10.39 17.68 -0.98
CA GLY A 230 -10.23 18.90 -1.78
C GLY A 230 -10.35 18.68 -3.29
N GLU A 231 -9.74 19.59 -4.03
CA GLU A 231 -9.68 19.57 -5.49
C GLU A 231 -8.49 18.72 -5.95
N LEU A 232 -8.76 17.75 -6.82
CA LEU A 232 -7.74 16.85 -7.36
C LEU A 232 -7.31 17.38 -8.74
N THR A 233 -6.14 18.00 -8.77
CA THR A 233 -5.49 18.52 -9.97
C THR A 233 -4.24 17.70 -10.27
N LEU A 234 -4.21 17.08 -11.46
CA LEU A 234 -3.14 16.17 -11.93
C LEU A 234 -2.32 16.80 -13.03
#